data_AF-A0A1W9G8R5-F1
#
_entry.id   AF-A0A1W9G8R5-F1
#
_cell.length_a   1.000
_cell.length_b   1.000
_cell.length_c   1.000
_cell.angle_alpha   90.00
_cell.angle_beta   90.00
_cell.angle_gamma   90.00
#
_symmetry.space_group_name_H-M   'P 1'
#
loop_
_entity.id
_entity.type
_entity.pdbx_description
1 polymer ?
#
loop_
_entity_poly.entity_id
_entity_poly.type
_entity_poly.pdbx_seq_one_letter_code
_entity_poly.pdbx_strand_id
1 'polypeptide(L)'
;MGNIFKKLGIGSAVGAVLVGIARSQDVPVDFQLLFFVVSLIGAIVFMLLDAQPIGTMSGGKSVFAVMAFWILLVTVCVAGASLLPQFDPEDEKVKIGKLLDKERKQSSQGKAEELIARAKALDEQVKALEDRLKGIGGGQAATATSAPPARDKPSAASDGGSGASSDVMKVGEEQWQLQECYNCHKLRGEGGKKRGPELDNIGSLLTVEEIQQKIADPKSFMAEGYEKEWQKGIMPDKFKDLMDPKEMSALATWLGSFKNASVNTPKPIKKK
;
A
#
# COMPACT_ATOMS: atom_id res chain seq x y z
N MET A 1 12.06 42.42 28.96
CA MET A 1 11.44 41.06 29.01
C MET A 1 9.93 41.05 28.72
N GLY A 2 9.13 42.06 29.08
CA GLY A 2 7.67 42.05 28.84
C GLY A 2 7.23 41.85 27.37
N ASN A 3 7.94 42.45 26.39
CA ASN A 3 7.62 42.24 24.97
C ASN A 3 7.96 40.83 24.45
N ILE A 4 8.89 40.13 25.08
CA ILE A 4 9.32 38.78 24.68
C ILE A 4 8.19 37.78 25.02
N PHE A 5 7.72 37.77 26.26
CA PHE A 5 6.63 36.89 26.67
C PHE A 5 5.33 37.19 25.92
N LYS A 6 5.04 38.45 25.62
CA LYS A 6 3.89 38.85 24.81
C LYS A 6 3.97 38.26 23.39
N LYS A 7 5.14 38.36 22.74
CA LYS A 7 5.34 37.82 21.38
C LYS A 7 5.28 36.30 21.34
N LEU A 8 5.85 35.63 22.34
CA LEU A 8 5.74 34.18 22.46
C LEU A 8 4.28 33.76 22.68
N GLY A 9 3.55 34.50 23.53
CA GLY A 9 2.12 34.28 23.75
C GLY A 9 1.30 34.44 22.48
N ILE A 10 1.57 35.48 21.68
CA ILE A 10 0.92 35.69 20.37
C ILE A 10 1.26 34.56 19.40
N GLY A 11 2.54 34.16 19.31
CA GLY A 11 2.97 33.04 18.46
C GLY A 11 2.31 31.71 18.82
N SER A 12 2.21 31.40 20.12
CA SER A 12 1.50 30.22 20.62
C SER A 12 0.00 30.28 20.35
N ALA A 13 -0.63 31.44 20.50
CA ALA A 13 -2.05 31.63 20.21
C ALA A 13 -2.35 31.44 18.71
N VAL A 14 -1.55 32.05 17.83
CA VAL A 14 -1.65 31.85 16.38
C VAL A 14 -1.42 30.40 16.00
N GLY A 15 -0.42 29.75 16.61
CA GLY A 15 -0.14 28.33 16.40
C GLY A 15 -1.31 27.44 16.79
N ALA A 16 -1.93 27.69 17.95
CA ALA A 16 -3.10 26.93 18.40
C ALA A 16 -4.31 27.10 17.46
N VAL A 17 -4.52 28.31 16.92
CA VAL A 17 -5.56 28.57 15.90
C VAL A 17 -5.28 27.78 14.62
N LEU A 18 -4.04 27.79 14.12
CA LEU A 18 -3.65 27.04 12.92
C LEU A 18 -3.85 25.52 13.11
N VAL A 19 -3.51 24.99 14.28
CA VAL A 19 -3.76 23.57 14.63
C VAL A 19 -5.26 23.26 14.65
N GLY A 20 -6.08 24.15 15.22
CA GLY A 20 -7.53 23.99 15.23
C GLY A 20 -8.14 23.93 13.83
N ILE A 21 -7.70 24.82 12.94
CA ILE A 21 -8.13 24.82 11.52
C ILE A 21 -7.67 23.55 10.82
N ALA A 22 -6.41 23.14 10.98
CA ALA A 22 -5.88 21.93 10.37
C ALA A 22 -6.64 20.67 10.81
N ARG A 23 -7.00 20.58 12.10
CA ARG A 23 -7.86 19.51 12.62
C ARG A 23 -9.24 19.49 11.97
N SER A 24 -9.84 20.65 11.70
CA SER A 24 -11.14 20.73 11.04
C SER A 24 -11.14 20.28 9.57
N GLN A 25 -9.96 20.09 8.98
CA GLN A 25 -9.77 19.69 7.58
C GLN A 25 -9.16 18.28 7.45
N ASP A 26 -9.19 17.49 8.53
CA ASP A 26 -8.60 16.13 8.58
C ASP A 26 -7.13 16.08 8.14
N VAL A 27 -6.37 17.14 8.42
CA VAL A 27 -4.93 17.22 8.12
C VAL A 27 -4.16 16.32 9.09
N PRO A 28 -3.17 15.52 8.63
CA PRO A 28 -2.39 14.63 9.49
C PRO A 28 -1.67 15.36 10.63
N VAL A 29 -1.47 14.65 11.75
CA VAL A 29 -0.91 15.21 13.00
C VAL A 29 0.47 15.84 12.79
N ASP A 30 1.31 15.26 11.94
CA ASP A 30 2.65 15.78 11.66
C ASP A 30 2.61 17.19 11.06
N PHE A 31 1.65 17.43 10.16
CA PHE A 31 1.44 18.76 9.57
C PHE A 31 0.83 19.74 10.57
N GLN A 32 -0.02 19.28 11.49
CA GLN A 32 -0.52 20.12 12.59
C GLN A 32 0.65 20.60 13.47
N LEU A 33 1.55 19.70 13.84
CA LEU A 33 2.76 20.02 14.60
C LEU A 33 3.66 21.00 13.83
N LEU A 34 3.84 20.78 12.53
CA LEU A 34 4.62 21.67 11.67
C LEU A 34 4.05 23.10 11.69
N PHE A 35 2.74 23.28 11.53
CA PHE A 35 2.13 24.62 11.55
C PHE A 35 2.32 25.32 12.90
N PHE A 36 2.25 24.58 14.00
CA PHE A 36 2.52 25.11 15.33
C PHE A 36 3.98 25.58 15.46
N VAL A 37 4.94 24.75 15.06
CA VAL A 37 6.38 25.06 15.10
C VAL A 37 6.70 26.28 14.23
N VAL A 38 6.15 26.37 13.02
CA VAL A 38 6.36 27.52 12.12
C VAL A 38 5.84 28.82 12.76
N SER A 39 4.71 28.78 13.45
CA SER A 39 4.19 29.94 14.19
C SER A 39 5.14 30.39 15.31
N LEU A 40 5.75 29.44 16.04
CA LEU A 40 6.75 29.76 17.06
C LEU A 40 8.03 30.35 16.46
N ILE A 41 8.51 29.82 15.33
CA ILE A 41 9.65 30.37 14.59
C ILE A 41 9.35 31.81 14.14
N GLY A 42 8.15 32.06 13.62
CA GLY A 42 7.71 33.42 13.27
C GLY A 42 7.78 34.37 14.46
N ALA A 43 7.31 33.94 15.64
CA ALA A 43 7.42 34.75 16.86
C ALA A 43 8.87 35.03 17.26
N ILE A 44 9.78 34.07 17.10
CA ILE A 44 11.22 34.24 17.32
C ILE A 44 11.80 35.27 16.34
N VAL A 45 11.43 35.23 15.06
CA VAL A 45 11.86 36.23 14.07
C VAL A 45 11.40 37.62 14.47
N PHE A 46 10.15 37.79 14.89
CA PHE A 46 9.67 39.07 15.41
C PHE A 46 10.39 39.51 16.68
N MET A 47 10.84 38.59 17.54
CA MET A 47 11.69 38.94 18.68
C MET A 47 13.07 39.44 18.23
N LEU A 48 13.67 38.81 17.23
CA LEU A 48 14.96 39.22 16.68
C LEU A 48 14.88 40.60 16.01
N LEU A 49 13.78 40.92 15.34
CA LEU A 49 13.57 42.24 14.72
C LEU A 49 13.43 43.37 15.75
N ASP A 50 12.88 43.09 16.94
CA ASP A 50 12.82 44.07 18.05
C ASP A 50 14.07 44.05 18.93
N ALA A 51 14.98 43.10 18.72
CA ALA A 51 16.19 43.03 19.52
C ALA A 51 17.04 44.28 19.27
N GLN A 52 17.58 44.86 20.34
CA GLN A 52 18.48 45.99 20.20
C GLN A 52 19.71 45.59 19.37
N PRO A 53 20.19 46.47 18.47
CA PRO A 53 21.41 46.20 17.73
C PRO A 53 22.56 46.02 18.72
N ILE A 54 23.22 44.86 18.66
CA ILE A 54 24.40 44.58 19.45
C ILE A 54 25.58 45.39 18.93
N GLY A 55 26.48 45.81 19.82
CA GLY A 55 27.74 46.46 19.43
C GLY A 55 28.59 45.55 18.55
N THR A 56 29.37 46.14 17.64
CA THR A 56 30.25 45.37 16.74
C THR A 56 31.32 44.63 17.53
N MET A 57 31.36 43.30 17.40
CA MET A 57 32.43 42.48 17.94
C MET A 57 33.61 42.45 16.95
N SER A 58 34.84 42.61 17.44
CA SER A 58 36.06 42.59 16.62
C SER A 58 37.15 41.70 17.22
N GLY A 59 38.16 41.39 16.40
CA GLY A 59 39.31 40.57 16.80
C GLY A 59 38.93 39.12 17.15
N GLY A 60 39.59 38.52 18.14
CA GLY A 60 39.35 37.11 18.51
C GLY A 60 37.91 36.81 18.96
N LYS A 61 37.17 37.82 19.46
CA LYS A 61 35.78 37.65 19.90
C LYS A 61 34.82 37.36 18.73
N SER A 62 35.04 37.99 17.57
CA SER A 62 34.22 37.71 16.38
C SER A 62 34.53 36.34 15.79
N VAL A 63 35.80 35.92 15.79
CA VAL A 63 36.20 34.57 15.37
C VAL A 63 35.53 33.51 16.24
N PHE A 64 35.57 33.67 17.57
CA PHE A 64 34.89 32.74 18.47
C PHE A 64 33.37 32.71 18.25
N ALA A 65 32.73 33.88 18.12
CA ALA A 65 31.28 33.96 17.90
C ALA A 65 30.84 33.27 16.60
N VAL A 66 31.59 33.46 15.51
CA VAL A 66 31.32 32.79 14.22
C VAL A 66 31.52 31.29 14.33
N MET A 67 32.60 30.83 14.96
CA MET A 67 32.86 29.41 15.16
C MET A 67 31.76 28.76 16.02
N ALA A 68 31.35 29.39 17.11
CA ALA A 68 30.28 28.90 17.97
C ALA A 68 28.94 28.84 17.22
N PHE A 69 28.61 29.86 16.42
CA PHE A 69 27.42 29.86 15.58
C PHE A 69 27.46 28.71 14.55
N TRP A 70 28.60 28.49 13.90
CA TRP A 70 28.77 27.41 12.93
C TRP A 70 28.62 26.02 13.57
N ILE A 71 29.24 25.81 14.74
CA ILE A 71 29.10 24.55 15.49
C ILE A 71 27.63 24.31 15.87
N LEU A 72 26.95 25.34 16.37
CA LEU A 72 25.53 25.25 16.71
C LEU A 72 24.67 24.93 15.49
N LEU A 73 24.89 25.63 14.37
CA LEU A 73 24.14 25.42 13.13
C LEU A 73 24.36 24.01 12.58
N VAL A 74 25.61 23.52 12.53
CA VAL A 74 25.92 22.16 12.10
C VAL A 74 25.28 21.13 13.02
N THR A 75 25.31 21.34 14.34
CA THR A 75 24.70 20.43 15.31
C THR A 75 23.18 20.35 15.08
N VAL A 76 22.51 21.48 14.92
CA VAL A 76 21.06 21.52 14.68
C VAL A 76 20.70 20.92 13.32
N CYS A 77 21.40 21.28 12.25
CA CYS A 77 21.07 20.84 10.89
C CYS A 77 21.45 19.37 10.64
N VAL A 78 22.55 18.88 11.22
CA VAL A 78 23.00 17.50 11.02
C VAL A 78 22.36 16.59 12.05
N ALA A 79 22.65 16.80 13.35
CA ALA A 79 22.14 15.91 14.39
C ALA A 79 20.62 16.02 14.55
N GLY A 80 20.06 17.22 14.43
CA GLY A 80 18.61 17.41 14.47
C GLY A 80 17.89 16.70 13.33
N ALA A 81 18.43 16.76 12.11
CA ALA A 81 17.86 16.04 10.97
C ALA A 81 18.03 14.51 11.09
N SER A 82 19.14 14.04 11.68
CA SER A 82 19.37 12.61 11.92
C SER A 82 18.44 12.00 12.98
N LEU A 83 17.88 12.81 13.88
CA LEU A 83 16.92 12.36 14.89
C LEU A 83 15.48 12.32 14.38
N LEU A 84 15.20 12.94 13.23
CA LEU A 84 13.91 12.82 12.58
C LEU A 84 13.79 11.43 11.93
N PRO A 85 12.57 10.88 11.78
CA PRO A 85 12.36 9.66 11.02
C PRO A 85 12.97 9.79 9.63
N GLN A 86 14.09 9.11 9.40
CA GLN A 86 14.78 9.07 8.12
C GLN A 86 14.34 7.82 7.35
N PHE A 87 14.31 7.95 6.04
CA PHE A 87 14.11 6.82 5.14
C PHE A 87 15.29 5.85 5.29
N ASP A 88 15.03 4.63 5.77
CA ASP A 88 16.02 3.56 5.81
C ASP A 88 15.80 2.60 4.63
N PRO A 89 16.72 2.53 3.66
CA PRO A 89 16.58 1.66 2.50
C PRO A 89 16.54 0.17 2.87
N GLU A 90 17.14 -0.26 3.99
CA GLU A 90 17.09 -1.66 4.40
C GLU A 90 15.72 -2.02 5.01
N ASP A 91 15.11 -1.11 5.78
CA ASP A 91 13.74 -1.31 6.28
C ASP A 91 12.73 -1.41 5.12
N GLU A 92 12.88 -0.58 4.10
CA GLU A 92 12.04 -0.65 2.90
C GLU A 92 12.31 -1.91 2.08
N LYS A 93 13.56 -2.37 1.96
CA LYS A 93 13.87 -3.66 1.32
C LYS A 93 13.27 -4.84 2.08
N VAL A 94 13.30 -4.83 3.41
CA VAL A 94 12.67 -5.88 4.23
C VAL A 94 11.16 -5.88 4.06
N LYS A 95 10.55 -4.69 3.97
CA LYS A 95 9.12 -4.53 3.73
C LYS A 95 8.73 -5.02 2.33
N ILE A 96 9.49 -4.63 1.31
CA ILE A 96 9.37 -5.09 -0.08
C ILE A 96 9.58 -6.61 -0.15
N GLY A 97 10.59 -7.15 0.53
CA GLY A 97 10.87 -8.58 0.60
C GLY A 97 9.75 -9.38 1.27
N LYS A 98 9.16 -8.86 2.36
CA LYS A 98 7.98 -9.47 3.00
C LYS A 98 6.74 -9.47 2.10
N LEU A 99 6.57 -8.41 1.30
CA LEU A 99 5.49 -8.32 0.31
C LEU A 99 5.72 -9.33 -0.83
N LEU A 100 6.96 -9.40 -1.34
CA LEU A 100 7.37 -10.29 -2.41
C LEU A 100 7.45 -11.76 -2.00
N ASP A 101 7.66 -12.09 -0.72
CA ASP A 101 7.72 -13.49 -0.26
C ASP A 101 6.37 -14.19 -0.38
N LYS A 102 5.30 -13.44 -0.14
CA LYS A 102 3.92 -13.93 -0.31
C LYS A 102 3.59 -14.10 -1.79
N GLU A 103 3.99 -13.13 -2.62
CA GLU A 103 3.89 -13.21 -4.07
C GLU A 103 4.73 -14.35 -4.65
N ARG A 104 5.97 -14.56 -4.19
CA ARG A 104 6.84 -15.67 -4.62
C ARG A 104 6.19 -17.01 -4.30
N LYS A 105 5.63 -17.18 -3.10
CA LYS A 105 4.88 -18.39 -2.71
C LYS A 105 3.60 -18.59 -3.52
N GLN A 106 2.92 -17.52 -3.92
CA GLN A 106 1.71 -17.59 -4.74
C GLN A 106 2.01 -17.70 -6.25
N SER A 107 3.22 -17.34 -6.68
CA SER A 107 3.71 -17.43 -8.05
C SER A 107 3.80 -18.87 -8.52
N SER A 108 3.75 -19.07 -9.84
CA SER A 108 3.89 -20.40 -10.45
C SER A 108 5.23 -21.07 -10.12
N GLN A 109 6.29 -20.28 -9.87
CA GLN A 109 7.58 -20.81 -9.44
C GLN A 109 7.54 -21.34 -8.01
N GLY A 110 7.00 -20.57 -7.05
CA GLY A 110 6.84 -21.04 -5.66
C GLY A 110 5.97 -22.28 -5.53
N LYS A 111 4.88 -22.35 -6.30
CA LYS A 111 4.03 -23.56 -6.37
C LYS A 111 4.77 -24.74 -7.01
N ALA A 112 5.58 -24.51 -8.05
CA ALA A 112 6.38 -25.57 -8.66
C ALA A 112 7.47 -26.09 -7.70
N GLU A 113 8.15 -25.20 -6.98
CA GLU A 113 9.16 -25.54 -5.98
C GLU A 113 8.56 -26.34 -4.81
N GLU A 114 7.37 -25.96 -4.33
CA GLU A 114 6.64 -26.70 -3.31
C GLU A 114 6.22 -28.10 -3.80
N LEU A 115 5.71 -28.20 -5.03
CA LEU A 115 5.34 -29.48 -5.64
C LEU A 115 6.56 -30.40 -5.83
N ILE A 116 7.71 -29.86 -6.23
CA ILE A 116 8.97 -30.60 -6.34
C ILE A 116 9.42 -31.09 -4.96
N ALA A 117 9.33 -30.25 -3.92
CA ALA A 117 9.67 -30.64 -2.55
C ALA A 117 8.74 -31.75 -2.02
N ARG A 118 7.43 -31.65 -2.27
CA ARG A 118 6.45 -32.70 -1.93
C ARG A 118 6.71 -34.00 -2.69
N ALA A 119 7.05 -33.92 -3.98
CA ALA A 119 7.39 -35.10 -4.79
C ALA A 119 8.62 -35.82 -4.23
N LYS A 120 9.66 -35.08 -3.84
CA LYS A 120 10.86 -35.65 -3.21
C LYS A 120 10.58 -36.31 -1.87
N ALA A 121 9.74 -35.69 -1.03
CA ALA A 121 9.32 -36.29 0.24
C ALA A 121 8.46 -37.54 0.04
N LEU A 122 7.65 -37.60 -1.02
CA LEU A 122 6.90 -38.79 -1.39
C LEU A 122 7.82 -39.92 -1.88
N ASP A 123 8.83 -39.59 -2.67
CA ASP A 123 9.83 -40.55 -3.17
C ASP A 123 10.60 -41.21 -2.01
N GLU A 124 10.99 -40.43 -1.00
CA GLU A 124 11.58 -40.95 0.23
C GLU A 124 10.63 -41.88 1.01
N GLN A 125 9.34 -41.54 1.08
CA GLN A 125 8.33 -42.39 1.72
C GLN A 125 8.09 -43.70 0.96
N VAL A 126 8.07 -43.66 -0.38
CA VAL A 126 7.95 -44.86 -1.22
C VAL A 126 9.15 -45.77 -1.00
N LYS A 127 10.36 -45.21 -0.95
CA LYS A 127 11.59 -45.96 -0.67
C LYS A 127 11.57 -46.61 0.71
N ALA A 128 11.15 -45.87 1.73
CA ALA A 128 10.98 -46.40 3.08
C ALA A 128 9.89 -47.50 3.15
N LEU A 129 8.83 -47.39 2.36
CA LEU A 129 7.77 -48.39 2.28
C LEU A 129 8.26 -49.66 1.55
N GLU A 130 9.05 -49.52 0.48
CA GLU A 130 9.68 -50.62 -0.24
C GLU A 130 10.63 -51.42 0.66
N ASP A 131 11.42 -50.72 1.49
CA ASP A 131 12.30 -51.36 2.48
C ASP A 131 11.50 -52.14 3.53
N ARG A 132 10.34 -51.59 3.99
CA ARG A 132 9.42 -52.31 4.89
C ARG A 132 8.79 -53.53 4.21
N LEU A 133 8.41 -53.43 2.93
CA LEU A 133 7.83 -54.54 2.16
C LEU A 133 8.84 -55.66 1.91
N LYS A 134 10.09 -55.34 1.58
CA LYS A 134 11.19 -56.33 1.49
C LYS A 134 11.42 -57.04 2.82
N GLY A 135 11.21 -56.35 3.95
CA GLY A 135 11.25 -56.95 5.29
C GLY A 135 10.11 -57.93 5.59
N ILE A 136 8.95 -57.81 4.92
CA ILE A 136 7.77 -58.67 5.13
C ILE A 136 7.74 -59.85 4.16
N GLY A 137 8.43 -59.77 3.01
CA GLY A 137 8.46 -60.79 1.96
C GLY A 137 9.12 -62.13 2.33
N GLY A 138 9.58 -62.30 3.57
CA GLY A 138 10.19 -63.53 4.09
C GLY A 138 9.30 -64.30 5.05
N GLY A 139 8.12 -64.77 4.59
CA GLY A 139 7.41 -65.88 5.24
C GLY A 139 5.90 -65.69 5.44
N GLN A 140 5.09 -66.33 4.60
CA GLN A 140 4.13 -67.39 4.96
C GLN A 140 3.16 -67.66 3.81
N ALA A 141 3.07 -68.93 3.42
CA ALA A 141 2.00 -69.46 2.59
C ALA A 141 0.96 -70.19 3.47
N ALA A 142 -0.29 -70.20 2.96
CA ALA A 142 -1.44 -71.05 3.30
C ALA A 142 -2.36 -70.62 4.47
N THR A 143 -3.61 -70.23 4.19
CA THR A 143 -4.77 -71.12 4.06
C THR A 143 -6.06 -70.33 3.75
N ALA A 144 -7.03 -71.02 3.15
CA ALA A 144 -8.25 -70.54 2.48
C ALA A 144 -9.30 -69.89 3.41
N THR A 145 -10.18 -69.05 2.83
CA THR A 145 -11.67 -69.28 2.76
C THR A 145 -12.43 -68.05 2.22
N SER A 146 -13.22 -68.31 1.16
CA SER A 146 -14.47 -67.66 0.70
C SER A 146 -14.52 -66.25 0.06
N ALA A 147 -15.14 -66.23 -1.13
CA ALA A 147 -15.56 -65.12 -2.00
C ALA A 147 -17.04 -64.70 -1.75
N PRO A 148 -17.72 -63.90 -2.60
CA PRO A 148 -17.57 -62.49 -3.07
C PRO A 148 -18.95 -61.74 -2.90
N PRO A 149 -19.44 -60.76 -3.73
CA PRO A 149 -18.87 -59.65 -4.52
C PRO A 149 -19.54 -58.28 -4.18
N ALA A 150 -18.98 -57.16 -4.64
CA ALA A 150 -19.77 -56.10 -5.28
C ALA A 150 -18.85 -55.11 -5.99
N ARG A 151 -19.00 -55.04 -7.31
CA ARG A 151 -18.61 -53.89 -8.11
C ARG A 151 -19.31 -52.66 -7.53
N ASP A 152 -18.63 -51.52 -7.54
CA ASP A 152 -19.19 -50.33 -8.16
C ASP A 152 -18.05 -49.37 -8.56
N LYS A 153 -18.01 -49.08 -9.86
CA LYS A 153 -17.44 -47.89 -10.46
C LYS A 153 -18.63 -47.20 -11.13
N PRO A 154 -18.71 -45.87 -11.30
CA PRO A 154 -17.99 -44.75 -10.67
C PRO A 154 -18.96 -43.78 -9.95
N SER A 155 -18.44 -42.92 -9.06
CA SER A 155 -19.07 -41.61 -8.87
C SER A 155 -18.05 -40.54 -9.20
N ALA A 156 -18.22 -39.96 -10.39
CA ALA A 156 -17.74 -38.63 -10.66
C ALA A 156 -18.51 -37.68 -9.73
N ALA A 157 -17.80 -37.14 -8.74
CA ALA A 157 -18.19 -35.89 -8.09
C ALA A 157 -17.28 -34.80 -8.65
N SER A 158 -17.90 -33.97 -9.48
CA SER A 158 -17.48 -32.66 -9.92
C SER A 158 -17.20 -31.71 -8.74
N ASP A 159 -16.22 -30.82 -8.98
CA ASP A 159 -16.09 -29.46 -8.45
C ASP A 159 -15.87 -29.24 -6.93
N GLY A 160 -15.14 -28.20 -6.51
CA GLY A 160 -14.61 -27.10 -7.31
C GLY A 160 -13.90 -26.00 -6.50
N GLY A 161 -13.10 -25.23 -7.23
CA GLY A 161 -13.41 -23.82 -7.50
C GLY A 161 -13.25 -22.77 -6.40
N SER A 162 -13.22 -23.11 -5.11
CA SER A 162 -13.33 -22.07 -4.07
C SER A 162 -12.01 -21.40 -3.67
N GLY A 163 -10.86 -22.00 -3.96
CA GLY A 163 -9.55 -21.44 -3.62
C GLY A 163 -9.04 -20.40 -4.63
N ALA A 164 -9.19 -20.68 -5.93
CA ALA A 164 -8.67 -19.82 -6.98
C ALA A 164 -9.41 -18.47 -7.08
N SER A 165 -10.73 -18.45 -6.86
CA SER A 165 -11.51 -17.20 -6.87
C SER A 165 -11.17 -16.31 -5.68
N SER A 166 -11.00 -16.88 -4.48
CA SER A 166 -10.59 -16.13 -3.29
C SER A 166 -9.19 -15.51 -3.44
N ASP A 167 -8.26 -16.23 -4.05
CA ASP A 167 -6.91 -15.72 -4.31
C ASP A 167 -6.93 -14.53 -5.30
N VAL A 168 -7.73 -14.62 -6.38
CA VAL A 168 -7.88 -13.52 -7.35
C VAL A 168 -8.48 -12.26 -6.72
N MET A 169 -9.50 -12.41 -5.87
CA MET A 169 -10.12 -11.27 -5.19
C MET A 169 -9.14 -10.58 -4.24
N LYS A 170 -8.32 -11.36 -3.55
CA LYS A 170 -7.28 -10.85 -2.64
C LYS A 170 -6.17 -10.12 -3.40
N VAL A 171 -5.69 -10.67 -4.52
CA VAL A 171 -4.72 -9.98 -5.39
C VAL A 171 -5.29 -8.67 -5.90
N GLY A 172 -6.56 -8.66 -6.33
CA GLY A 172 -7.21 -7.43 -6.79
C GLY A 172 -7.30 -6.35 -5.70
N GLU A 173 -7.69 -6.71 -4.48
CA GLU A 173 -7.69 -5.79 -3.33
C GLU A 173 -6.28 -5.30 -2.97
N GLU A 174 -5.27 -6.17 -3.08
CA GLU A 174 -3.88 -5.81 -2.82
C GLU A 174 -3.36 -4.80 -3.85
N GLN A 175 -3.68 -4.97 -5.13
CA GLN A 175 -3.31 -3.98 -6.17
C GLN A 175 -4.00 -2.63 -5.97
N TRP A 176 -5.25 -2.62 -5.49
CA TRP A 176 -5.94 -1.38 -5.12
C TRP A 176 -5.17 -0.58 -4.04
N GLN A 177 -4.61 -1.29 -3.05
CA GLN A 177 -3.83 -0.68 -1.98
C GLN A 177 -2.42 -0.29 -2.46
N LEU A 178 -1.74 -1.19 -3.18
CA LEU A 178 -0.36 -1.01 -3.63
C LEU A 178 -0.20 0.14 -4.62
N GLN A 179 -1.15 0.28 -5.54
CA GLN A 179 -1.20 1.38 -6.52
C GLN A 179 -1.89 2.63 -5.95
N GLU A 180 -2.22 2.61 -4.66
CA GLU A 180 -2.85 3.68 -3.91
C GLU A 180 -4.09 4.27 -4.59
N CYS A 181 -4.93 3.42 -5.21
CA CYS A 181 -6.08 3.86 -5.97
C CYS A 181 -7.06 4.70 -5.12
N TYR A 182 -7.12 4.42 -3.80
CA TYR A 182 -7.92 5.12 -2.79
C TYR A 182 -7.57 6.60 -2.63
N ASN A 183 -6.35 7.03 -3.02
CA ASN A 183 -5.95 8.43 -2.95
C ASN A 183 -6.80 9.31 -3.88
N CYS A 184 -7.32 8.73 -4.96
CA CYS A 184 -8.12 9.43 -5.97
C CYS A 184 -9.57 8.94 -6.01
N HIS A 185 -9.79 7.64 -5.90
CA HIS A 185 -11.12 7.03 -5.97
C HIS A 185 -11.70 6.75 -4.60
N LYS A 186 -13.02 6.83 -4.51
CA LYS A 186 -13.79 6.47 -3.32
C LYS A 186 -14.35 5.06 -3.50
N LEU A 187 -14.28 4.25 -2.45
CA LEU A 187 -14.79 2.88 -2.43
C LEU A 187 -15.20 2.51 -0.99
N ARG A 188 -16.36 1.87 -0.80
CA ARG A 188 -16.92 1.50 0.51
C ARG A 188 -17.05 2.68 1.47
N GLY A 189 -17.27 3.88 0.94
CA GLY A 189 -17.35 5.09 1.76
C GLY A 189 -16.00 5.69 2.17
N GLU A 190 -14.88 5.05 1.83
CA GLU A 190 -13.53 5.48 2.18
C GLU A 190 -12.74 5.98 0.94
N GLY A 191 -11.80 6.89 1.16
CA GLY A 191 -10.96 7.45 0.10
C GLY A 191 -11.61 8.58 -0.72
N GLY A 192 -10.91 9.00 -1.78
CA GLY A 192 -11.43 9.93 -2.79
C GLY A 192 -11.46 11.42 -2.41
N LYS A 193 -10.39 12.17 -2.73
CA LYS A 193 -10.35 13.64 -2.62
C LYS A 193 -11.03 14.36 -3.80
N LYS A 194 -12.25 13.93 -4.22
CA LYS A 194 -12.97 14.43 -5.42
C LYS A 194 -12.18 14.37 -6.74
N ARG A 195 -11.03 13.69 -6.79
CA ARG A 195 -10.17 13.59 -7.98
C ARG A 195 -10.60 12.48 -8.94
N GLY A 196 -11.15 11.40 -8.40
CA GLY A 196 -11.72 10.29 -9.16
C GLY A 196 -13.17 10.02 -8.77
N PRO A 197 -13.94 9.33 -9.64
CA PRO A 197 -15.30 8.88 -9.35
C PRO A 197 -15.33 7.83 -8.23
N GLU A 198 -16.48 7.74 -7.54
CA GLU A 198 -16.80 6.70 -6.57
C GLU A 198 -17.14 5.39 -7.27
N LEU A 199 -16.53 4.27 -6.87
CA LEU A 199 -16.53 3.02 -7.63
C LEU A 199 -17.40 1.91 -7.03
N ASP A 200 -18.18 2.19 -5.99
CA ASP A 200 -19.01 1.20 -5.27
C ASP A 200 -20.04 0.45 -6.13
N ASN A 201 -20.41 0.98 -7.29
CA ASN A 201 -21.32 0.34 -8.24
C ASN A 201 -20.68 0.08 -9.63
N ILE A 202 -19.35 0.13 -9.74
CA ILE A 202 -18.68 0.05 -11.05
C ILE A 202 -18.93 -1.29 -11.75
N GLY A 203 -19.06 -2.39 -11.02
CA GLY A 203 -19.34 -3.73 -11.54
C GLY A 203 -20.75 -3.92 -12.09
N SER A 204 -21.65 -2.93 -11.89
CA SER A 204 -22.95 -2.86 -12.55
C SER A 204 -22.91 -2.04 -13.84
N LEU A 205 -21.84 -1.28 -14.08
CA LEU A 205 -21.72 -0.30 -15.17
C LEU A 205 -20.71 -0.69 -16.25
N LEU A 206 -19.65 -1.40 -15.88
CA LEU A 206 -18.62 -1.91 -16.80
C LEU A 206 -18.41 -3.41 -16.60
N THR A 207 -18.04 -4.12 -17.67
CA THR A 207 -17.53 -5.49 -17.55
C THR A 207 -16.11 -5.50 -16.99
N VAL A 208 -15.64 -6.67 -16.57
CA VAL A 208 -14.26 -6.85 -16.06
C VAL A 208 -13.24 -6.43 -17.11
N GLU A 209 -13.47 -6.76 -18.38
CA GLU A 209 -12.59 -6.43 -19.51
C GLU A 209 -12.56 -4.92 -19.75
N GLU A 210 -13.69 -4.23 -19.61
CA GLU A 210 -13.77 -2.79 -19.76
C GLU A 210 -13.11 -2.05 -18.59
N ILE A 211 -13.24 -2.57 -17.37
CA ILE A 211 -12.50 -2.06 -16.21
C ILE A 211 -10.99 -2.24 -16.43
N GLN A 212 -10.56 -3.40 -16.91
CA GLN A 212 -9.16 -3.65 -17.23
C GLN A 212 -8.66 -2.71 -18.33
N GLN A 213 -9.44 -2.50 -19.39
CA GLN A 213 -9.13 -1.55 -20.46
C GLN A 213 -8.99 -0.13 -19.91
N LYS A 214 -9.86 0.28 -18.98
CA LYS A 214 -9.81 1.59 -18.34
C LYS A 214 -8.57 1.77 -17.46
N ILE A 215 -8.12 0.72 -16.77
CA ILE A 215 -6.88 0.77 -15.98
C ILE A 215 -5.65 0.86 -16.91
N ALA A 216 -5.64 0.09 -18.01
CA ALA A 216 -4.53 0.08 -18.97
C ALA A 216 -4.46 1.35 -19.84
N ASP A 217 -5.60 1.86 -20.28
CA ASP A 217 -5.76 3.13 -21.01
C ASP A 217 -6.79 4.02 -20.30
N PRO A 218 -6.34 4.93 -19.41
CA PRO A 218 -7.21 5.87 -18.73
C PRO A 218 -8.05 6.76 -19.65
N LYS A 219 -7.71 6.90 -20.93
CA LYS A 219 -8.48 7.72 -21.88
C LYS A 219 -9.60 6.96 -22.58
N SER A 220 -9.70 5.63 -22.39
CA SER A 220 -10.74 4.80 -23.01
C SER A 220 -12.16 5.15 -22.57
N PHE A 221 -12.37 5.39 -21.27
CA PHE A 221 -13.66 5.82 -20.71
C PHE A 221 -13.54 7.13 -19.94
N MET A 222 -14.60 7.93 -19.96
CA MET A 222 -14.74 9.16 -19.16
C MET A 222 -15.94 9.00 -18.22
N ALA A 223 -15.78 9.32 -16.94
CA ALA A 223 -16.91 9.35 -16.01
C ALA A 223 -17.73 10.64 -16.20
N GLU A 224 -19.06 10.53 -16.22
CA GLU A 224 -19.97 11.68 -16.26
C GLU A 224 -19.68 12.66 -15.11
N GLY A 225 -19.52 13.96 -15.42
CA GLY A 225 -19.21 14.99 -14.42
C GLY A 225 -17.72 15.10 -14.03
N TYR A 226 -16.84 14.34 -14.69
CA TYR A 226 -15.37 14.39 -14.52
C TYR A 226 -14.65 14.79 -15.82
N GLU A 227 -15.30 15.60 -16.66
CA GLU A 227 -14.77 15.98 -17.98
C GLU A 227 -13.43 16.72 -17.87
N LYS A 228 -13.30 17.61 -16.88
CA LYS A 228 -12.09 18.43 -16.68
C LYS A 228 -10.92 17.56 -16.22
N GLU A 229 -11.16 16.66 -15.28
CA GLU A 229 -10.18 15.73 -14.72
C GLU A 229 -9.72 14.73 -15.79
N TRP A 230 -10.64 14.25 -16.61
CA TRP A 230 -10.34 13.37 -17.73
C TRP A 230 -9.50 14.07 -18.80
N GLN A 231 -9.86 15.30 -19.21
CA GLN A 231 -9.09 16.09 -20.17
C GLN A 231 -7.67 16.39 -19.68
N LYS A 232 -7.52 16.65 -18.38
CA LYS A 232 -6.22 16.89 -17.73
C LYS A 232 -5.38 15.62 -17.52
N GLY A 233 -5.95 14.43 -17.74
CA GLY A 233 -5.24 13.17 -17.51
C GLY A 233 -4.89 12.92 -16.04
N ILE A 234 -5.80 13.24 -15.12
CA ILE A 234 -5.56 13.07 -13.68
C ILE A 234 -5.32 11.60 -13.29
N MET A 235 -5.94 10.66 -14.01
CA MET A 235 -5.67 9.23 -13.85
C MET A 235 -4.36 8.86 -14.59
N PRO A 236 -3.32 8.36 -13.88
CA PRO A 236 -2.03 8.02 -14.48
C PRO A 236 -2.12 6.95 -15.56
N ASP A 237 -1.33 7.07 -16.62
CA ASP A 237 -1.29 6.16 -17.77
C ASP A 237 -0.20 5.07 -17.67
N LYS A 238 0.52 5.01 -16.54
CA LYS A 238 1.65 4.11 -16.33
C LYS A 238 1.28 2.75 -15.72
N PHE A 239 0.03 2.53 -15.34
CA PHE A 239 -0.36 1.28 -14.66
C PHE A 239 -0.14 0.03 -15.51
N LYS A 240 -0.21 0.15 -16.85
CA LYS A 240 0.16 -0.93 -17.78
C LYS A 240 1.63 -1.33 -17.72
N ASP A 241 2.50 -0.42 -17.31
CA ASP A 241 3.95 -0.63 -17.21
C ASP A 241 4.36 -1.03 -15.77
N LEU A 242 3.50 -0.74 -14.78
CA LEU A 242 3.75 -0.96 -13.36
C LEU A 242 3.10 -2.24 -12.80
N MET A 243 2.21 -2.88 -13.55
CA MET A 243 1.41 -4.01 -13.08
C MET A 243 1.40 -5.13 -14.13
N ASP A 244 1.55 -6.38 -13.69
CA ASP A 244 1.45 -7.52 -14.60
C ASP A 244 0.01 -7.62 -15.17
N PRO A 245 -0.17 -8.04 -16.43
CA PRO A 245 -1.50 -8.20 -17.01
C PRO A 245 -2.46 -9.08 -16.18
N LYS A 246 -1.96 -10.07 -15.43
CA LYS A 246 -2.77 -10.92 -14.56
C LYS A 246 -3.19 -10.24 -13.27
N GLU A 247 -2.34 -9.39 -12.71
CA GLU A 247 -2.66 -8.58 -11.53
C GLU A 247 -3.71 -7.53 -11.89
N MET A 248 -3.59 -6.95 -13.09
CA MET A 248 -4.56 -5.99 -13.60
C MET A 248 -5.93 -6.62 -13.85
N SER A 249 -5.97 -7.83 -14.41
CA SER A 249 -7.24 -8.56 -14.56
C SER A 249 -7.82 -8.98 -13.22
N ALA A 250 -6.99 -9.30 -12.21
CA ALA A 250 -7.44 -9.57 -10.85
C ALA A 250 -8.04 -8.32 -10.19
N LEU A 251 -7.39 -7.15 -10.32
CA LEU A 251 -7.92 -5.86 -9.87
C LEU A 251 -9.26 -5.53 -10.53
N ALA A 252 -9.34 -5.72 -11.85
CA ALA A 252 -10.58 -5.51 -12.59
C ALA A 252 -11.69 -6.47 -12.16
N THR A 253 -11.36 -7.73 -11.90
CA THR A 253 -12.31 -8.75 -11.40
C THR A 253 -12.84 -8.38 -10.02
N TRP A 254 -11.95 -7.94 -9.13
CA TRP A 254 -12.32 -7.49 -7.79
C TRP A 254 -13.19 -6.23 -7.84
N LEU A 255 -12.83 -5.23 -8.65
CA LEU A 255 -13.66 -4.05 -8.90
C LEU A 255 -15.03 -4.41 -9.51
N GLY A 256 -15.07 -5.41 -10.38
CA GLY A 256 -16.32 -5.95 -10.95
C GLY A 256 -17.26 -6.59 -9.92
N SER A 257 -16.78 -6.89 -8.71
CA SER A 257 -17.63 -7.39 -7.62
C SER A 257 -18.46 -6.29 -6.94
N PHE A 258 -18.11 -5.02 -7.13
CA PHE A 258 -18.79 -3.88 -6.51
C PHE A 258 -20.03 -3.45 -7.30
N LYS A 259 -21.20 -3.79 -6.76
CA LYS A 259 -22.51 -3.62 -7.41
C LYS A 259 -23.52 -2.89 -6.52
N ASN A 260 -23.04 -1.99 -5.66
CA ASN A 260 -23.91 -1.27 -4.73
C ASN A 260 -24.71 -0.18 -5.44
N ALA A 261 -25.88 -0.52 -5.98
CA ALA A 261 -26.77 0.39 -6.68
C ALA A 261 -27.29 1.57 -5.84
N SER A 262 -27.11 1.54 -4.51
CA SER A 262 -27.50 2.65 -3.62
C SER A 262 -26.55 3.84 -3.74
N VAL A 263 -25.34 3.63 -4.29
CA VAL A 263 -24.34 4.67 -4.50
C VAL A 263 -24.43 5.17 -5.94
N ASN A 264 -24.47 6.48 -6.11
CA ASN A 264 -24.51 7.11 -7.43
C ASN A 264 -23.11 7.16 -8.06
N THR A 265 -22.57 5.99 -8.43
CA THR A 265 -21.35 5.91 -9.24
C THR A 265 -21.59 6.55 -10.62
N PRO A 266 -20.79 7.56 -11.02
CA PRO A 266 -20.96 8.23 -12.31
C PRO A 266 -20.87 7.27 -13.49
N LYS A 267 -21.70 7.49 -14.51
CA LYS A 267 -21.75 6.62 -15.68
C LYS A 267 -20.48 6.74 -16.53
N PRO A 268 -19.84 5.63 -16.91
CA PRO A 268 -18.76 5.61 -17.88
C PRO A 268 -19.27 5.91 -19.29
N ILE A 269 -18.58 6.79 -19.99
CA ILE A 269 -18.82 7.16 -21.39
C ILE A 269 -17.60 6.71 -22.18
N LYS A 270 -17.78 5.74 -23.07
CA LYS A 270 -16.71 5.25 -23.96
C LYS A 270 -16.26 6.36 -24.90
N LYS A 271 -14.95 6.60 -24.97
CA LYS A 271 -14.32 7.62 -25.83
C LYS A 271 -13.40 7.02 -26.88
N LYS A 272 -12.90 5.80 -26.65
CA LYS A 272 -12.10 5.01 -27.58
C LYS A 272 -12.51 3.55 -27.54
#